data_AF-A0A962UXJ4-F1
#
_entry.id   AF-A0A962UXJ4-F1
#
_cell.length_a   1.000
_cell.length_b   1.000
_cell.length_c   1.000
_cell.angle_alpha   90.00
_cell.angle_beta   90.00
_cell.angle_gamma   90.00
#
_symmetry.space_group_name_H-M   'P 1'
#
loop_
_entity.id
_entity.type
_entity.pdbx_description
1 polymer ?
#
loop_
_entity_poly.entity_id
_entity_poly.type
_entity_poly.pdbx_seq_one_letter_code
_entity_poly.pdbx_strand_id
1 'polypeptide(L)'
;MPEPTVYPAATVLLLRDTAAGLQVFMVVRHYDIDSFSGALVFPGGKLDPADRDPGLRDCSAGVAHCDAQELAFRVAAVRESFEECGVLLARRRGQSELLQQAELGVLQPYRQALLENRIGMLELCQAENLELALDQLRPFAHWITPRLRPKVFDTHFFLAATPPSQQAIHDGHEALDSMWIGS
;
A
#
# COMPACT_ATOMS: atom_id res chain seq x y z
N MET A 1 9.14 -10.42 31.99
CA MET A 1 8.22 -9.59 31.19
C MET A 1 7.66 -10.45 30.07
N PRO A 2 6.38 -10.30 29.66
CA PRO A 2 5.87 -11.00 28.48
C PRO A 2 6.67 -10.61 27.24
N GLU A 3 6.81 -11.52 26.28
CA GLU A 3 7.43 -11.20 25.00
C GLU A 3 6.59 -10.16 24.24
N PRO A 4 7.23 -9.17 23.60
CA PRO A 4 6.50 -8.16 22.85
C PRO A 4 5.83 -8.78 21.62
N THR A 5 4.56 -8.42 21.39
CA THR A 5 3.86 -8.81 20.16
C THR A 5 4.45 -8.06 18.97
N VAL A 6 4.83 -8.80 17.93
CA VAL A 6 5.37 -8.27 16.67
C VAL A 6 4.26 -8.19 15.63
N TYR A 7 4.08 -7.01 15.04
CA TYR A 7 3.11 -6.74 13.99
C TYR A 7 3.86 -6.52 12.66
N PRO A 8 3.82 -7.48 11.71
CA PRO A 8 4.38 -7.26 10.38
C PRO A 8 3.56 -6.21 9.65
N ALA A 9 4.25 -5.27 9.00
CA ALA A 9 3.64 -4.14 8.31
C ALA A 9 4.38 -3.81 7.00
N ALA A 10 3.67 -3.15 6.09
CA ALA A 10 4.24 -2.64 4.85
C ALA A 10 3.89 -1.15 4.69
N THR A 11 4.81 -0.39 4.13
CA THR A 11 4.65 1.05 3.88
C THR A 11 5.18 1.38 2.48
N VAL A 12 4.46 2.24 1.76
CA VAL A 12 4.86 2.70 0.43
C VAL A 12 5.10 4.21 0.42
N LEU A 13 6.26 4.61 -0.10
CA LEU A 13 6.58 5.99 -0.42
C LEU A 13 6.26 6.20 -1.89
N LEU A 14 5.13 6.84 -2.14
CA LEU A 14 4.67 7.22 -3.47
C LEU A 14 5.38 8.50 -3.91
N LEU A 15 6.11 8.42 -5.01
CA LEU A 15 6.99 9.47 -5.50
C LEU A 15 6.50 10.02 -6.84
N ARG A 16 6.67 11.32 -7.05
CA ARG A 16 6.51 11.95 -8.37
C ARG A 16 7.59 13.00 -8.62
N ASP A 17 7.99 13.12 -9.88
CA ASP A 17 8.83 14.22 -10.34
C ASP A 17 7.97 15.46 -10.64
N THR A 18 8.49 16.64 -10.26
CA THR A 18 7.92 17.94 -10.62
C THR A 18 9.02 18.86 -11.13
N ALA A 19 8.63 20.00 -11.73
CA ALA A 19 9.60 21.02 -12.15
C ALA A 19 10.43 21.58 -10.97
N ALA A 20 9.93 21.48 -9.73
CA ALA A 20 10.62 21.92 -8.52
C ALA A 20 11.46 20.81 -7.86
N GLY A 21 11.40 19.57 -8.37
CA GLY A 21 12.09 18.41 -7.81
C GLY A 21 11.14 17.28 -7.42
N LEU A 22 11.69 16.30 -6.70
CA LEU A 22 10.98 15.11 -6.26
C LEU A 22 10.00 15.44 -5.13
N GLN A 23 8.78 14.90 -5.22
CA GLN A 23 7.79 14.98 -4.16
C GLN A 23 7.38 13.59 -3.69
N VAL A 24 7.06 13.48 -2.40
CA VAL A 24 6.51 12.27 -1.78
C VAL A 24 5.10 12.55 -1.26
N PHE A 25 4.19 11.58 -1.46
CA PHE A 25 2.83 11.66 -0.94
C PHE A 25 2.79 11.22 0.52
N MET A 26 2.10 12.01 1.34
CA MET A 26 1.86 11.73 2.75
C MET A 26 0.40 11.97 3.10
N VAL A 27 -0.13 11.18 4.03
CA VAL A 27 -1.48 11.32 4.60
C VAL A 27 -1.40 11.80 6.03
N VAL A 28 -2.42 12.54 6.47
CA VAL A 28 -2.58 12.98 7.86
C VAL A 28 -3.56 12.03 8.53
N ARG A 29 -3.05 11.18 9.44
CA ARG A 29 -3.91 10.21 10.14
C ARG A 29 -4.81 10.88 11.18
N HIS A 30 -6.07 10.45 11.20
CA HIS A 30 -7.00 10.67 12.30
C HIS A 30 -6.72 9.63 13.39
N TYR A 31 -6.46 10.07 14.62
CA TYR A 31 -6.37 9.16 15.75
C TYR A 31 -7.60 9.36 16.64
N ASP A 32 -8.50 8.38 16.63
CA ASP A 32 -9.28 8.11 17.83
C ASP A 32 -8.38 7.35 18.81
N ILE A 33 -7.92 8.11 19.81
CA ILE A 33 -7.43 7.63 21.11
C ILE A 33 -6.02 6.94 21.06
N ASP A 34 -5.06 7.61 21.69
CA ASP A 34 -3.66 7.21 21.96
C ASP A 34 -2.58 7.47 20.87
N SER A 35 -2.04 8.70 20.98
CA SER A 35 -0.70 9.16 20.59
C SER A 35 -0.47 9.46 19.09
N PHE A 36 -0.35 10.76 18.79
CA PHE A 36 -0.01 11.42 17.50
C PHE A 36 -1.19 11.83 16.60
N SER A 37 -2.06 12.72 17.09
CA SER A 37 -2.99 13.47 16.23
C SER A 37 -2.22 14.41 15.28
N GLY A 38 -2.49 14.33 13.97
CA GLY A 38 -1.93 15.27 12.98
C GLY A 38 -0.53 14.92 12.46
N ALA A 39 -0.02 13.71 12.71
CA ALA A 39 1.24 13.27 12.13
C ALA A 39 1.08 12.99 10.63
N LEU A 40 2.05 13.48 9.85
CA LEU A 40 2.23 13.09 8.46
C LEU A 40 2.88 11.72 8.41
N VAL A 41 2.21 10.77 7.75
CA VAL A 41 2.71 9.41 7.55
C VAL A 41 2.61 9.03 6.08
N PHE A 42 3.39 8.03 5.69
CA PHE A 42 3.24 7.40 4.38
C PHE A 42 2.11 6.37 4.43
N PRO A 43 1.42 6.10 3.30
CA PRO A 43 0.46 5.02 3.21
C PRO A 43 1.05 3.69 3.64
N GLY A 44 0.36 2.97 4.53
CA GLY A 44 0.84 1.68 5.00
C GLY A 44 0.20 1.20 6.29
N GLY A 45 0.20 -0.11 6.45
CA GLY A 45 -0.48 -0.76 7.55
C GLY A 45 0.02 -2.17 7.79
N LYS A 46 -0.73 -2.89 8.62
CA LYS A 46 -0.37 -4.26 9.00
C LYS A 46 -0.64 -5.19 7.82
N LEU A 47 0.13 -6.27 7.74
CA LEU A 47 -0.20 -7.35 6.82
C LEU A 47 -1.52 -7.99 7.23
N ASP A 48 -2.44 -8.08 6.28
CA ASP A 48 -3.66 -8.85 6.41
C ASP A 48 -3.35 -10.35 6.15
N PRO A 49 -4.08 -11.31 6.77
CA PRO A 49 -3.98 -12.71 6.40
C PRO A 49 -4.19 -12.97 4.90
N ALA A 50 -5.09 -12.24 4.24
CA ALA A 50 -5.37 -12.36 2.81
C ALA A 50 -4.18 -11.94 1.92
N ASP A 51 -3.27 -11.10 2.41
CA ASP A 51 -2.04 -10.73 1.69
C ASP A 51 -1.09 -11.94 1.51
N ARG A 52 -1.32 -13.04 2.24
CA ARG A 52 -0.53 -14.28 2.18
C ARG A 52 -1.15 -15.36 1.29
N ASP A 53 -2.24 -15.07 0.58
CA ASP A 53 -2.88 -16.05 -0.28
C ASP A 53 -1.91 -16.50 -1.40
N PRO A 54 -1.62 -17.81 -1.54
CA PRO A 54 -0.69 -18.29 -2.56
C PRO A 54 -1.13 -17.99 -3.99
N GLY A 55 -2.43 -17.83 -4.24
CA GLY A 55 -2.98 -17.47 -5.55
C GLY A 55 -2.57 -16.07 -6.02
N LEU A 56 -2.14 -15.19 -5.10
CA LEU A 56 -1.63 -13.86 -5.46
C LEU A 56 -0.40 -13.93 -6.37
N ARG A 57 0.37 -15.01 -6.31
CA ARG A 57 1.53 -15.21 -7.18
C ARG A 57 1.14 -15.23 -8.66
N ASP A 58 -0.02 -15.80 -8.99
CA ASP A 58 -0.50 -15.96 -10.38
C ASP A 58 -1.12 -14.67 -10.95
N CYS A 59 -1.37 -13.69 -10.10
CA CYS A 59 -1.85 -12.36 -10.48
C CYS A 59 -0.88 -11.25 -10.08
N SER A 60 0.42 -11.55 -9.95
CA SER A 60 1.45 -10.57 -9.61
C SER A 60 2.66 -10.66 -10.52
N ALA A 61 3.13 -9.53 -11.00
CA ALA A 61 4.37 -9.43 -11.75
C ALA A 61 5.58 -9.15 -10.86
N GLY A 62 6.78 -9.49 -11.31
CA GLY A 62 8.03 -9.23 -10.57
C GLY A 62 8.28 -10.17 -9.39
N VAL A 63 7.55 -11.29 -9.29
CA VAL A 63 7.57 -12.19 -8.12
C VAL A 63 8.41 -13.45 -8.30
N ALA A 64 9.11 -13.59 -9.43
CA ALA A 64 9.86 -14.82 -9.78
C ALA A 64 10.89 -15.24 -8.72
N HIS A 65 11.46 -14.28 -8.01
CA HIS A 65 12.46 -14.51 -6.95
C HIS A 65 11.95 -14.17 -5.55
N CYS A 66 10.71 -13.70 -5.42
CA CYS A 66 10.13 -13.41 -4.12
C CYS A 66 9.76 -14.72 -3.41
N ASP A 67 10.09 -14.84 -2.14
CA ASP A 67 9.47 -15.87 -1.30
C ASP A 67 8.03 -15.47 -0.93
N ALA A 68 7.34 -16.34 -0.18
CA ALA A 68 5.95 -16.09 0.22
C ALA A 68 5.81 -14.89 1.18
N GLN A 69 6.83 -14.63 2.00
CA GLN A 69 6.80 -13.54 2.96
C GLN A 69 7.04 -12.20 2.26
N GLU A 70 8.02 -12.12 1.37
CA GLU A 70 8.28 -10.93 0.56
C GLU A 70 7.08 -10.60 -0.34
N LEU A 71 6.44 -11.63 -0.93
CA LEU A 71 5.21 -11.45 -1.69
C LEU A 71 4.12 -10.77 -0.84
N ALA A 72 3.89 -11.26 0.38
CA ALA A 72 2.88 -10.69 1.26
C ALA A 72 3.15 -9.23 1.63
N PHE A 73 4.41 -8.86 1.91
CA PHE A 73 4.77 -7.47 2.18
C PHE A 73 4.55 -6.56 0.96
N ARG A 74 4.86 -7.04 -0.25
CA ARG A 74 4.66 -6.29 -1.49
C ARG A 74 3.18 -6.13 -1.81
N VAL A 75 2.37 -7.17 -1.63
CA VAL A 75 0.91 -7.11 -1.81
C VAL A 75 0.29 -6.15 -0.80
N ALA A 76 0.67 -6.24 0.47
CA ALA A 76 0.22 -5.32 1.52
C ALA A 76 0.55 -3.87 1.14
N ALA A 77 1.74 -3.57 0.63
CA ALA A 77 2.09 -2.22 0.19
C ALA A 77 1.17 -1.70 -0.93
N VAL A 78 0.79 -2.54 -1.89
CA VAL A 78 -0.17 -2.17 -2.95
C VAL A 78 -1.59 -2.04 -2.43
N ARG A 79 -2.03 -2.93 -1.53
CA ARG A 79 -3.35 -2.87 -0.88
C ARG A 79 -3.50 -1.56 -0.11
N GLU A 80 -2.57 -1.25 0.78
CA GLU A 80 -2.57 -0.05 1.62
C GLU A 80 -2.50 1.23 0.78
N SER A 81 -1.72 1.23 -0.31
CA SER A 81 -1.72 2.31 -1.30
C SER A 81 -3.13 2.56 -1.86
N PHE A 82 -3.84 1.49 -2.23
CA PHE A 82 -5.15 1.62 -2.82
C PHE A 82 -6.21 2.01 -1.79
N GLU A 83 -6.20 1.38 -0.62
CA GLU A 83 -7.09 1.66 0.50
C GLU A 83 -6.95 3.12 0.96
N GLU A 84 -5.75 3.53 1.36
CA GLU A 84 -5.55 4.84 1.99
C GLU A 84 -5.51 6.00 0.99
N CYS A 85 -5.02 5.80 -0.23
CA CYS A 85 -4.80 6.92 -1.16
C CYS A 85 -5.33 6.74 -2.58
N GLY A 86 -6.05 5.64 -2.86
CA GLY A 86 -6.68 5.39 -4.15
C GLY A 86 -5.70 5.06 -5.29
N VAL A 87 -4.39 5.02 -5.03
CA VAL A 87 -3.38 4.66 -6.02
C VAL A 87 -3.24 3.14 -6.05
N LEU A 88 -3.52 2.53 -7.21
CA LEU A 88 -3.40 1.09 -7.41
C LEU A 88 -2.30 0.78 -8.41
N LEU A 89 -1.24 0.13 -7.93
CA LEU A 89 -0.17 -0.40 -8.76
C LEU A 89 -0.58 -1.75 -9.36
N ALA A 90 -1.47 -1.68 -10.34
CA ALA A 90 -1.94 -2.83 -11.11
C ALA A 90 -2.14 -2.46 -12.58
N ARG A 91 -2.21 -3.49 -13.41
CA ARG A 91 -2.48 -3.43 -14.84
C ARG A 91 -3.55 -4.46 -15.19
N ARG A 92 -4.23 -4.28 -16.33
CA ARG A 92 -5.08 -5.35 -16.88
C ARG A 92 -4.17 -6.53 -17.26
N ARG A 93 -4.58 -7.75 -16.95
CA ARG A 93 -3.78 -8.95 -17.25
C ARG A 93 -3.39 -8.99 -18.73
N GLY A 94 -2.10 -9.14 -19.00
CA GLY A 94 -1.54 -9.17 -20.35
C GLY A 94 -1.25 -7.81 -20.99
N GLN A 95 -1.52 -6.70 -20.29
CA GLN A 95 -1.11 -5.35 -20.72
C GLN A 95 0.15 -4.90 -19.99
N SER A 96 0.90 -3.97 -20.56
CA SER A 96 2.09 -3.37 -19.92
C SER A 96 1.75 -2.18 -19.06
N GLU A 97 0.77 -1.38 -19.49
CA GLU A 97 0.45 -0.10 -18.88
C GLU A 97 -0.33 -0.27 -17.57
N LEU A 98 -0.02 0.59 -16.59
CA LEU A 98 -0.78 0.68 -15.36
C LEU A 98 -2.16 1.28 -15.62
N LEU A 99 -3.13 0.92 -14.75
CA LEU A 99 -4.50 1.43 -14.82
C LEU A 99 -4.54 2.97 -14.80
N GLN A 100 -5.43 3.55 -15.58
CA GLN A 100 -5.69 4.99 -15.59
C GLN A 100 -6.73 5.39 -14.54
N GLN A 101 -6.78 6.67 -14.15
CA GLN A 101 -7.77 7.17 -13.17
C GLN A 101 -9.22 6.80 -13.51
N ALA A 102 -9.59 6.83 -14.79
CA ALA A 102 -10.94 6.49 -15.23
C ALA A 102 -11.30 5.01 -14.91
N GLU A 103 -10.33 4.11 -14.95
CA GLU A 103 -10.53 2.70 -14.61
C GLU A 103 -10.65 2.50 -13.11
N LEU A 104 -9.93 3.28 -12.30
CA LEU A 104 -10.02 3.22 -10.84
C LEU A 104 -11.40 3.60 -10.31
N GLY A 105 -12.15 4.44 -11.02
CA GLY A 105 -13.54 4.76 -10.67
C GLY A 105 -14.44 3.53 -10.63
N VAL A 106 -14.21 2.55 -11.51
CA VAL A 106 -14.94 1.27 -11.53
C VAL A 106 -14.54 0.40 -10.33
N LEU A 107 -13.32 0.56 -9.83
CA LEU A 107 -12.77 -0.21 -8.72
C LEU A 107 -13.13 0.36 -7.34
N GLN A 108 -13.81 1.51 -7.27
CA GLN A 108 -14.18 2.14 -6.00
C GLN A 108 -15.00 1.23 -5.07
N PRO A 109 -15.97 0.42 -5.53
CA PRO A 109 -16.67 -0.54 -4.67
C PRO A 109 -15.74 -1.60 -4.05
N TYR A 110 -14.71 -2.02 -4.79
CA TYR A 110 -13.69 -2.95 -4.30
C TYR A 110 -12.77 -2.28 -3.28
N ARG A 111 -12.39 -1.02 -3.48
CA ARG A 111 -11.65 -0.23 -2.47
C ARG A 111 -12.41 -0.19 -1.15
N GLN A 112 -13.71 0.08 -1.19
CA GLN A 112 -14.55 0.09 0.00
C GLN A 112 -14.66 -1.31 0.64
N ALA A 113 -14.79 -2.36 -0.16
CA ALA A 113 -14.82 -3.73 0.35
C ALA A 113 -13.49 -4.16 0.99
N LEU A 114 -12.36 -3.69 0.48
CA LEU A 114 -11.02 -3.90 1.05
C LEU A 114 -10.89 -3.17 2.41
N LEU A 115 -11.24 -1.88 2.46
CA LEU A 115 -11.27 -1.10 3.71
C LEU A 115 -12.14 -1.74 4.80
N GLU A 116 -13.28 -2.33 4.41
CA GLU A 116 -14.19 -3.05 5.31
C GLU A 116 -13.76 -4.50 5.59
N ASN A 117 -12.59 -4.93 5.10
CA ASN A 117 -12.05 -6.29 5.19
C ASN A 117 -13.02 -7.38 4.72
N ARG A 118 -13.87 -7.07 3.74
CA ARG A 118 -14.86 -8.01 3.16
C ARG A 118 -14.27 -8.87 2.05
N ILE A 119 -13.24 -8.38 1.38
CA ILE A 119 -12.53 -9.08 0.29
C ILE A 119 -11.02 -8.93 0.48
N GLY A 120 -10.24 -9.74 -0.21
CA GLY A 120 -8.79 -9.58 -0.32
C GLY A 120 -8.35 -9.14 -1.72
N MET A 121 -7.06 -8.81 -1.88
CA MET A 121 -6.48 -8.42 -3.16
C MET A 121 -6.62 -9.50 -4.25
N LEU A 122 -6.61 -10.78 -3.88
CA LEU A 122 -6.77 -11.88 -4.83
C LEU A 122 -8.16 -11.84 -5.49
N GLU A 123 -9.21 -11.62 -4.70
CA GLU A 123 -10.59 -11.55 -5.20
C GLU A 123 -10.77 -10.36 -6.15
N LEU A 124 -10.23 -9.18 -5.80
CA LEU A 124 -10.17 -8.03 -6.70
C LEU A 124 -9.45 -8.39 -8.02
N CYS A 125 -8.28 -9.02 -7.93
CA CYS A 125 -7.51 -9.39 -9.13
C CYS A 125 -8.27 -10.37 -10.03
N GLN A 126 -8.98 -11.32 -9.46
CA GLN A 126 -9.77 -12.30 -10.21
C GLN A 126 -11.02 -11.67 -10.83
N ALA A 127 -11.75 -10.87 -10.06
CA ALA A 127 -12.99 -10.23 -10.53
C ALA A 127 -12.75 -9.25 -11.68
N GLU A 128 -11.66 -8.48 -11.61
CA GLU A 128 -11.35 -7.40 -12.54
C GLU A 128 -10.26 -7.75 -13.56
N ASN A 129 -9.85 -9.02 -13.58
CA ASN A 129 -8.78 -9.54 -14.43
C ASN A 129 -7.50 -8.67 -14.37
N LEU A 130 -7.05 -8.41 -13.15
CA LEU A 130 -5.89 -7.57 -12.87
C LEU A 130 -4.64 -8.41 -12.62
N GLU A 131 -3.50 -7.77 -12.85
CA GLU A 131 -2.19 -8.21 -12.43
C GLU A 131 -1.56 -7.09 -11.59
N LEU A 132 -1.16 -7.40 -10.36
CA LEU A 132 -0.45 -6.49 -9.47
C LEU A 132 0.95 -6.23 -10.02
N ALA A 133 1.31 -4.96 -10.17
CA ALA A 133 2.58 -4.53 -10.71
C ALA A 133 3.64 -4.45 -9.60
N LEU A 134 3.91 -5.56 -8.90
CA LEU A 134 4.87 -5.59 -7.78
C LEU A 134 6.32 -5.34 -8.24
N ASP A 135 6.58 -5.44 -9.55
CA ASP A 135 7.80 -4.99 -10.22
C ASP A 135 8.00 -3.46 -10.18
N GLN A 136 6.98 -2.68 -9.85
CA GLN A 136 7.08 -1.23 -9.63
C GLN A 136 7.55 -0.88 -8.22
N LEU A 137 7.50 -1.84 -7.28
CA LEU A 137 7.98 -1.65 -5.92
C LEU A 137 9.49 -1.89 -5.84
N ARG A 138 10.20 -0.93 -5.24
CA ARG A 138 11.62 -1.04 -4.89
C ARG A 138 11.77 -1.10 -3.37
N PRO A 139 12.36 -2.17 -2.80
CA PRO A 139 12.69 -2.17 -1.38
C PRO A 139 13.55 -0.96 -1.01
N PHE A 140 13.18 -0.27 0.08
CA PHE A 140 13.84 0.94 0.52
C PHE A 140 14.51 0.76 1.88
N ALA A 141 13.75 0.28 2.85
CA ALA A 141 14.19 0.10 4.22
C ALA A 141 13.40 -1.00 4.90
N HIS A 142 13.96 -1.54 5.98
CA HIS A 142 13.31 -2.49 6.87
C HIS A 142 13.56 -2.01 8.28
N TRP A 143 12.48 -1.68 9.01
CA TRP A 143 12.58 -1.07 10.32
C TRP A 143 11.77 -1.86 11.35
N ILE A 144 12.43 -2.25 12.43
CA ILE A 144 11.78 -2.91 13.56
C ILE A 144 11.77 -1.92 14.72
N THR A 145 10.57 -1.66 15.27
CA THR A 145 10.42 -0.77 16.43
C THR A 145 11.28 -1.29 17.59
N PRO A 146 12.07 -0.43 18.26
CA PRO A 146 12.87 -0.86 19.41
C PRO A 146 12.01 -1.58 20.46
N ARG A 147 12.50 -2.73 20.95
CA ARG A 147 11.79 -3.64 21.88
C ARG A 147 11.50 -3.06 23.28
N LEU A 148 11.78 -1.78 23.49
CA LEU A 148 11.41 -1.02 24.69
C LEU A 148 9.91 -0.64 24.70
N ARG A 149 9.19 -0.90 23.60
CA ARG A 149 7.76 -0.61 23.43
C ARG A 149 6.93 -1.90 23.50
N PRO A 150 5.72 -1.87 24.09
CA PRO A 150 4.85 -3.05 24.21
C PRO A 150 4.31 -3.56 22.86
N LYS A 151 4.21 -2.68 21.86
CA LYS A 151 3.88 -3.03 20.46
C LYS A 151 5.12 -2.83 19.60
N VAL A 152 5.57 -3.88 18.92
CA VAL A 152 6.72 -3.83 18.00
C VAL A 152 6.19 -3.96 16.57
N PHE A 153 6.42 -2.96 15.74
CA PHE A 153 6.15 -3.08 14.30
C PHE A 153 7.40 -3.54 13.58
N ASP A 154 7.23 -4.49 12.68
CA ASP A 154 8.23 -5.02 11.76
C ASP A 154 7.84 -4.56 10.35
N THR A 155 8.33 -3.38 9.95
CA THR A 155 7.83 -2.64 8.79
C THR A 155 8.80 -2.69 7.62
N HIS A 156 8.32 -3.20 6.48
CA HIS A 156 9.02 -3.14 5.21
C HIS A 156 8.58 -1.91 4.42
N PHE A 157 9.53 -1.07 4.01
CA PHE A 157 9.29 0.15 3.24
C PHE A 157 9.64 -0.07 1.78
N PHE A 158 8.78 0.42 0.89
CA PHE A 158 8.94 0.38 -0.55
C PHE A 158 8.87 1.78 -1.15
N LEU A 159 9.66 2.04 -2.19
CA LEU A 159 9.45 3.18 -3.09
C LEU A 159 8.63 2.73 -4.29
N ALA A 160 7.76 3.62 -4.77
CA ALA A 160 7.07 3.46 -6.04
C ALA A 160 6.85 4.81 -6.72
N ALA A 161 7.01 4.86 -8.04
CA ALA A 161 6.56 6.01 -8.81
C ALA A 161 5.03 6.00 -8.86
N THR A 162 4.39 7.11 -8.53
CA THR A 162 2.95 7.26 -8.73
C THR A 162 2.65 7.34 -10.22
N PRO A 163 1.72 6.52 -10.75
CA PRO A 163 1.34 6.60 -12.15
C PRO A 163 0.87 8.02 -12.47
N PRO A 164 1.43 8.73 -13.48
CA PRO A 164 1.08 10.13 -13.76
C PRO A 164 -0.40 10.35 -14.09
N SER A 165 -1.08 9.30 -14.54
CA SER A 165 -2.49 9.29 -14.85
C SER A 165 -3.39 9.17 -13.62
N GLN A 166 -2.87 8.72 -12.47
CA GLN A 166 -3.63 8.50 -11.24
C GLN A 166 -3.49 9.70 -10.28
N GLN A 167 -4.55 9.96 -9.53
CA GLN A 167 -4.56 11.00 -8.50
C GLN A 167 -4.56 10.36 -7.11
N ALA A 168 -3.49 10.61 -6.35
CA ALA A 168 -3.40 10.21 -4.95
C ALA A 168 -4.25 11.14 -4.08
N ILE A 169 -5.26 10.59 -3.41
CA ILE A 169 -6.19 11.30 -2.53
C ILE A 169 -6.55 10.38 -1.35
N HIS A 170 -6.49 10.91 -0.12
CA HIS A 170 -6.85 10.19 1.09
C HIS A 170 -8.25 9.54 1.02
N ASP A 171 -8.49 8.53 1.86
CA ASP A 171 -9.75 7.76 1.94
C ASP A 171 -10.92 8.51 2.57
N GLY A 172 -10.64 9.56 3.37
CA GLY A 172 -11.64 10.37 4.06
C GLY A 172 -12.18 9.76 5.36
N HIS A 173 -11.66 8.59 5.77
CA HIS A 173 -12.05 7.89 6.98
C HIS A 173 -10.91 7.85 7.99
N GLU A 174 -9.81 7.19 7.65
CA GLU A 174 -8.63 7.10 8.52
C GLU A 174 -7.67 8.28 8.31
N ALA A 175 -7.68 8.89 7.13
CA ALA A 175 -6.94 10.11 6.83
C ALA A 175 -7.88 11.27 6.54
N LEU A 176 -7.69 12.39 7.24
CA LEU A 176 -8.49 13.61 7.06
C LEU A 176 -7.94 14.57 6.01
N ASP A 177 -6.66 14.40 5.67
CA ASP A 177 -5.97 15.26 4.72
C ASP A 177 -4.80 14.49 4.07
N SER A 178 -4.32 14.99 2.94
CA SER A 178 -3.17 14.43 2.23
C SER A 178 -2.43 15.50 1.47
N MET A 179 -1.11 15.39 1.42
CA MET A 179 -0.27 16.36 0.71
C MET A 179 0.93 15.72 0.02
N TRP A 180 1.38 16.39 -1.03
CA TRP A 180 2.66 16.14 -1.68
C TRP A 180 3.71 17.05 -1.04
N ILE A 181 4.75 16.46 -0.47
CA ILE A 181 5.85 17.19 0.17
C ILE A 181 7.10 17.09 -0.70
N GLY A 182 7.71 18.23 -0.98
CA GLY A 182 9.00 18.32 -1.67
C GLY A 182 9.78 19.54 -1.19
N SER A 183 11.03 19.62 -1.63
CA SER A 183 11.93 20.76 -1.39
C SER A 183 11.49 22.04 -2.09
#